data_AF-A0A6L7QJU7-F1
#
_entry.id   AF-A0A6L7QJU7-F1
#
_cell.length_a   1.000
_cell.length_b   1.000
_cell.length_c   1.000
_cell.angle_alpha   90.00
_cell.angle_beta   90.00
_cell.angle_gamma   90.00
#
_symmetry.space_group_name_H-M   'P 1'
#
loop_
_entity.id
_entity.type
_entity.pdbx_description
1 polymer ?
#
loop_
_entity_poly.entity_id
_entity_poly.type
_entity_poly.pdbx_seq_one_letter_code
_entity_poly.pdbx_strand_id
1 'polypeptide(L)'
;MSDMPPRKSPTRLQRLRRTIMAGLTIIVPLWLTGWVLKFLFDWADGFSTPLINQMAKLFDDPDFHIPGLGFVLTFIILWVVGALATNVVGRSLWQFAREMLEGLPLVRTIYAPIQQLVESLTSPGKAGFEKVVLVEY
;
A
#
# COMPACT_ATOMS: atom_id res chain seq x y z
N MET A 1 38.80 23.91 -28.32
CA MET A 1 37.39 23.80 -28.76
C MET A 1 37.24 22.46 -29.44
N SER A 2 37.25 21.36 -28.67
CA SER A 2 37.38 19.99 -29.22
C SER A 2 36.46 19.01 -28.50
N ASP A 3 35.73 18.28 -29.34
CA ASP A 3 35.32 16.88 -29.19
C ASP A 3 34.30 16.55 -28.10
N MET A 4 33.04 16.89 -28.39
CA MET A 4 31.90 16.21 -27.77
C MET A 4 31.72 14.82 -28.42
N PRO A 5 31.70 13.72 -27.63
CA PRO A 5 31.48 12.40 -28.18
C PRO A 5 30.08 12.27 -28.81
N PRO A 6 29.91 11.48 -29.87
CA PRO A 6 28.63 11.33 -30.56
C PRO A 6 27.56 10.75 -29.63
N ARG A 7 26.44 11.47 -29.48
CA ARG A 7 25.26 11.05 -28.72
C ARG A 7 24.68 9.81 -29.43
N LYS A 8 24.93 8.60 -28.90
CA LYS A 8 24.35 7.36 -29.44
C LYS A 8 22.83 7.52 -29.50
N SER A 9 22.27 7.52 -30.71
CA SER A 9 20.82 7.61 -30.90
C SER A 9 20.17 6.36 -30.28
N PRO A 10 19.07 6.51 -29.53
CA PRO A 10 18.48 5.39 -28.83
C PRO A 10 18.00 4.34 -29.84
N THR A 11 18.51 3.13 -29.71
CA THR A 11 18.14 2.00 -30.56
C THR A 11 16.63 1.73 -30.45
N ARG A 12 16.02 1.16 -31.51
CA ARG A 12 14.58 0.86 -31.51
C ARG A 12 14.16 0.03 -30.28
N LEU A 13 15.03 -0.88 -29.82
CA LEU A 13 14.86 -1.65 -28.60
C LEU A 13 14.82 -0.79 -27.32
N GLN A 14 15.66 0.24 -27.23
CA GLN A 14 15.66 1.17 -26.08
C GLN A 14 14.37 2.00 -26.04
N ARG A 15 13.82 2.39 -27.20
CA ARG A 15 12.52 3.09 -27.27
C ARG A 15 11.39 2.18 -26.81
N LEU A 16 11.34 0.94 -27.30
CA LEU A 16 10.35 -0.05 -26.89
C LEU A 16 10.41 -0.33 -25.38
N ARG A 17 11.62 -0.61 -24.85
CA ARG A 17 11.84 -0.82 -23.42
C ARG A 17 11.35 0.37 -22.60
N ARG A 18 11.65 1.60 -23.03
CA ARG A 18 11.21 2.81 -22.33
C ARG A 18 9.69 2.92 -22.27
N THR A 19 8.99 2.63 -23.36
CA THR A 19 7.53 2.66 -23.40
C THR A 19 6.90 1.58 -22.51
N ILE A 20 7.46 0.36 -22.52
CA ILE A 20 6.98 -0.73 -21.64
C ILE A 20 7.20 -0.39 -20.17
N MET A 21 8.38 0.14 -19.81
CA MET A 21 8.69 0.55 -18.43
C MET A 21 7.76 1.67 -17.95
N ALA A 22 7.44 2.64 -18.82
CA ALA A 22 6.49 3.69 -18.51
C ALA A 22 5.08 3.13 -18.26
N GLY A 23 4.59 2.22 -19.11
CA GLY A 23 3.30 1.56 -18.91
C GLY A 23 3.25 0.71 -17.64
N LEU A 24 4.30 -0.07 -17.37
CA LEU A 24 4.41 -0.90 -16.17
C LEU A 24 4.37 -0.05 -14.89
N THR A 25 5.06 1.10 -14.88
CA THR A 25 5.09 2.00 -13.72
C THR A 25 3.69 2.47 -13.31
N ILE A 26 2.78 2.64 -14.28
CA ILE A 26 1.38 3.06 -14.02
C ILE A 26 0.51 1.85 -13.64
N ILE A 27 0.72 0.71 -14.29
CA ILE A 27 -0.10 -0.49 -14.07
C ILE A 27 0.20 -1.14 -12.71
N VAL A 28 1.46 -1.17 -12.27
CA VAL A 28 1.87 -1.78 -11.00
C VAL A 28 1.05 -1.29 -9.80
N PRO A 29 0.93 0.03 -9.52
CA PRO A 29 0.15 0.51 -8.39
C PRO A 29 -1.36 0.24 -8.54
N LEU A 30 -1.90 0.30 -9.77
CA LEU A 30 -3.32 0.00 -10.03
C LEU A 30 -3.63 -1.50 -9.82
N TRP A 31 -2.76 -2.38 -10.31
CA TRP A 31 -2.90 -3.81 -10.11
C TRP A 31 -2.73 -4.17 -8.62
N LEU A 32 -1.75 -3.57 -7.94
CA LEU A 32 -1.52 -3.78 -6.52
C LEU A 32 -2.73 -3.37 -5.68
N THR A 33 -3.31 -2.19 -5.95
CA THR A 33 -4.51 -1.72 -5.23
C THR A 33 -5.69 -2.67 -5.46
N GLY A 34 -5.96 -3.08 -6.70
CA GLY A 34 -7.00 -4.06 -7.00
C GLY A 34 -6.78 -5.41 -6.30
N TRP A 35 -5.53 -5.88 -6.27
CA TRP A 35 -5.15 -7.13 -5.59
C TRP A 35 -5.36 -7.04 -4.08
N VAL A 36 -4.93 -5.95 -3.44
CA VAL A 36 -5.14 -5.71 -2.01
C VAL A 36 -6.63 -5.62 -1.67
N LEU A 37 -7.42 -4.90 -2.49
CA LEU A 37 -8.86 -4.84 -2.31
C LEU A 37 -9.47 -6.24 -2.35
N LYS A 38 -9.18 -7.02 -3.40
CA LYS A 38 -9.69 -8.40 -3.51
C LYS A 38 -9.30 -9.24 -2.29
N PHE A 39 -8.05 -9.17 -1.86
CA PHE A 39 -7.59 -9.88 -0.66
C PHE A 39 -8.38 -9.50 0.59
N LEU A 40 -8.64 -8.20 0.79
CA LEU A 40 -9.45 -7.72 1.91
C LEU A 40 -10.90 -8.19 1.83
N PHE A 41 -11.50 -8.17 0.64
CA PHE A 41 -12.84 -8.70 0.41
C PHE A 41 -12.91 -10.20 0.71
N ASP A 42 -12.01 -10.99 0.15
CA ASP A 42 -11.97 -12.45 0.36
C ASP A 42 -11.77 -12.76 1.87
N TRP A 43 -10.95 -11.98 2.58
CA TRP A 43 -10.75 -12.11 4.02
C TRP A 43 -11.99 -11.72 4.83
N ALA A 44 -12.64 -10.60 4.48
CA ALA A 44 -13.86 -10.13 5.12
C ALA A 44 -15.04 -11.08 4.87
N ASP A 45 -15.18 -11.61 3.65
CA ASP A 45 -16.15 -12.63 3.29
C ASP A 45 -15.91 -13.91 4.11
N GLY A 46 -14.65 -14.33 4.27
CA GLY A 46 -14.29 -15.45 5.13
C GLY A 46 -14.69 -15.24 6.60
N PHE A 47 -14.51 -14.03 7.14
CA PHE A 47 -14.94 -13.69 8.50
C PHE A 47 -16.46 -13.59 8.65
N SER A 48 -17.16 -13.14 7.61
CA SER A 48 -18.62 -12.98 7.63
C SER A 48 -19.37 -14.29 7.35
N THR A 49 -18.79 -15.23 6.62
CA THR A 49 -19.37 -16.55 6.30
C THR A 49 -19.92 -17.30 7.53
N PRO A 50 -19.17 -17.48 8.65
CA PRO A 50 -19.72 -18.14 9.83
C PRO A 50 -20.85 -17.34 10.49
N LEU A 51 -20.80 -16.01 10.44
CA LEU A 51 -21.85 -15.15 10.97
C LEU A 51 -23.14 -15.27 10.14
N ILE A 52 -23.02 -15.21 8.81
CA ILE A 52 -24.14 -15.39 7.88
C ILE A 52 -24.77 -16.78 8.07
N ASN A 53 -23.95 -17.83 8.13
CA ASN A 53 -24.43 -19.20 8.32
C ASN A 53 -25.15 -19.40 9.67
N GLN A 54 -24.72 -18.70 10.73
CA GLN A 54 -25.43 -18.72 12.01
C GLN A 54 -26.76 -17.98 11.95
N MET A 55 -26.81 -16.85 11.25
CA MET A 55 -28.06 -16.09 11.04
C MET A 55 -29.05 -16.88 10.15
N ALA A 56 -28.59 -17.47 9.06
CA ALA A 56 -29.40 -18.30 8.16
C ALA A 56 -30.09 -19.46 8.91
N LYS A 57 -29.36 -20.13 9.81
CA LYS A 57 -29.92 -21.16 10.70
C LYS A 57 -30.92 -20.61 11.72
N LEU A 58 -30.80 -19.35 12.13
CA LEU A 58 -31.70 -18.71 13.09
C LEU A 58 -33.03 -18.29 12.43
N PHE A 59 -32.99 -17.91 11.16
CA PHE A 59 -34.15 -17.48 10.37
C PHE A 59 -34.83 -18.61 9.59
N ASP A 60 -34.33 -19.85 9.70
CA ASP A 60 -34.80 -21.05 8.98
C ASP A 60 -34.89 -20.84 7.46
N ASP A 61 -34.04 -19.96 6.93
CA ASP A 61 -34.02 -19.58 5.52
C ASP A 61 -32.64 -19.94 4.94
N PRO A 62 -32.54 -21.04 4.18
CA PRO A 62 -31.25 -21.53 3.66
C PRO A 62 -30.63 -20.61 2.60
N ASP A 63 -31.41 -19.68 2.04
CA ASP A 63 -30.93 -18.72 1.04
C ASP A 63 -30.61 -17.34 1.63
N PHE A 64 -30.54 -17.22 2.97
CA PHE A 64 -30.20 -15.97 3.65
C PHE A 64 -28.76 -15.51 3.35
N HIS A 65 -28.61 -14.79 2.25
CA HIS A 65 -27.41 -14.11 1.85
C HIS A 65 -27.66 -12.61 1.94
N ILE A 66 -26.79 -11.88 2.63
CA ILE A 66 -26.79 -10.43 2.62
C ILE A 66 -25.76 -10.00 1.56
N PRO A 67 -26.17 -9.76 0.30
CA PRO A 67 -25.26 -9.28 -0.73
C PRO A 67 -24.66 -7.95 -0.28
N GLY A 68 -23.33 -7.86 -0.28
CA GLY A 68 -22.61 -6.65 0.14
C GLY A 68 -22.22 -6.58 1.62
N LEU A 69 -22.49 -7.62 2.44
CA LEU A 69 -22.00 -7.65 3.81
C LEU A 69 -20.46 -7.60 3.89
N GLY A 70 -19.78 -8.33 2.99
CA GLY A 70 -18.33 -8.26 2.82
C GLY A 70 -17.82 -6.86 2.47
N PHE A 71 -18.59 -6.11 1.67
CA PHE A 71 -18.26 -4.73 1.31
C PHE A 71 -18.33 -3.79 2.52
N VAL A 72 -19.43 -3.86 3.28
CA VAL A 72 -19.60 -3.07 4.50
C VAL A 72 -18.50 -3.41 5.51
N LEU A 73 -18.24 -4.70 5.72
CA LEU A 73 -17.22 -5.16 6.66
C LEU A 73 -15.81 -4.70 6.24
N THR A 74 -15.48 -4.81 4.94
CA THR A 74 -14.22 -4.29 4.39
C THR A 74 -14.07 -2.78 4.65
N PHE A 75 -15.15 -2.01 4.45
CA PHE A 75 -15.14 -0.57 4.70
C PHE A 75 -14.92 -0.24 6.19
N ILE A 76 -15.56 -0.98 7.10
CA ILE A 76 -15.35 -0.86 8.54
C ILE A 76 -13.90 -1.20 8.90
N ILE A 77 -13.35 -2.29 8.37
CA ILE A 77 -11.95 -2.69 8.60
C ILE A 77 -11.00 -1.58 8.14
N LEU A 78 -11.19 -1.06 6.93
CA LEU A 78 -10.37 0.04 6.40
C LEU A 78 -10.46 1.29 7.28
N TRP A 79 -11.66 1.64 7.73
CA TRP A 79 -11.87 2.78 8.62
C TRP A 79 -11.16 2.59 9.97
N VAL A 80 -11.30 1.42 10.60
CA VAL A 80 -10.64 1.08 11.88
C VAL A 80 -9.13 1.10 11.71
N VAL A 81 -8.59 0.47 10.67
CA VAL A 81 -7.14 0.44 10.41
C VAL A 81 -6.61 1.85 10.16
N GLY A 82 -7.32 2.68 9.39
CA GLY A 82 -6.95 4.08 9.15
C GLY A 82 -7.01 4.94 10.42
N ALA A 83 -8.05 4.75 11.25
CA ALA A 83 -8.18 5.42 12.54
C ALA A 83 -7.04 5.04 13.49
N LEU A 84 -6.67 3.75 13.54
CA LEU A 84 -5.50 3.30 14.29
C LEU A 84 -4.23 3.94 13.74
N ALA A 85 -3.99 3.91 12.43
CA ALA A 85 -2.78 4.46 11.81
C ALA A 85 -2.58 5.97 12.11
N THR A 86 -3.66 6.73 12.28
CA THR A 86 -3.63 8.18 12.53
C THR A 86 -3.60 8.54 14.03
N ASN A 87 -4.16 7.67 14.88
CA ASN A 87 -4.23 7.90 16.32
C ASN A 87 -2.91 7.61 17.07
N VAL A 88 -2.74 8.25 18.23
CA VAL A 88 -1.58 8.08 19.11
C VAL A 88 -1.41 6.61 19.55
N VAL A 89 -2.53 5.92 19.79
CA VAL A 89 -2.55 4.49 20.14
C VAL A 89 -1.92 3.64 19.02
N GLY A 90 -2.24 3.90 17.76
CA GLY A 90 -1.64 3.11 16.68
C GLY A 90 -0.18 3.45 16.43
N ARG A 91 0.29 4.66 16.73
CA ARG A 91 1.74 4.94 16.74
C ARG A 91 2.47 4.12 17.79
N SER A 92 1.93 4.03 19.00
CA SER A 92 2.50 3.22 20.08
C SER A 92 2.45 1.72 19.77
N LEU A 93 1.33 1.21 19.27
CA LEU A 93 1.21 -0.18 18.81
C LEU A 93 2.20 -0.49 17.67
N TRP A 94 2.39 0.44 16.72
CA TRP A 94 3.34 0.24 15.64
C TRP A 94 4.80 0.25 16.08
N GLN A 95 5.14 1.02 17.11
CA GLN A 95 6.48 0.98 17.70
C GLN A 95 6.71 -0.35 18.40
N PHE A 96 5.77 -0.79 19.23
CA PHE A 96 5.85 -2.09 19.91
C PHE A 96 5.94 -3.27 18.92
N ALA A 97 5.13 -3.26 17.87
CA ALA A 97 5.18 -4.29 16.83
C ALA A 97 6.55 -4.30 16.13
N ARG A 98 7.11 -3.13 15.79
CA ARG A 98 8.44 -3.03 15.18
C ARG A 98 9.52 -3.57 16.10
N GLU A 99 9.52 -3.21 17.37
CA GLU A 99 10.49 -3.73 18.35
C GLU A 99 10.44 -5.26 18.47
N MET A 100 9.23 -5.85 18.47
CA MET A 100 9.08 -7.32 18.45
C MET A 100 9.57 -7.95 17.15
N LEU A 101 9.26 -7.36 15.99
CA LEU A 101 9.61 -7.87 14.67
C LEU A 101 11.11 -7.70 14.37
N GLU A 102 11.74 -6.64 14.86
CA GLU A 102 13.18 -6.37 14.71
C GLU A 102 14.05 -7.38 15.47
N GLY A 103 13.51 -8.02 16.51
CA GLY A 103 14.16 -9.15 17.19
C GLY A 103 14.30 -10.40 16.32
N LEU A 104 13.56 -10.50 15.20
CA LEU A 104 13.59 -11.63 14.28
C LEU A 104 14.36 -11.28 12.99
N PRO A 105 15.62 -11.72 12.84
CA PRO A 105 16.49 -11.30 11.73
C PRO A 105 15.93 -11.63 10.34
N LEU A 106 15.15 -12.72 10.21
CA LEU A 106 14.49 -13.08 8.95
C LEU A 106 13.43 -12.05 8.53
N VAL A 107 12.61 -11.59 9.47
CA VAL A 107 11.50 -10.67 9.20
C VAL A 107 12.02 -9.28 8.83
N ARG A 108 13.06 -8.81 9.53
CA ARG A 108 13.73 -7.53 9.24
C ARG A 108 14.22 -7.45 7.79
N THR A 109 14.73 -8.55 7.23
CA THR A 109 15.30 -8.58 5.87
C THR A 109 14.25 -8.32 4.78
N ILE A 110 12.98 -8.65 5.05
CA ILE A 110 11.86 -8.45 4.13
C ILE A 110 11.14 -7.13 4.41
N TYR A 111 10.93 -6.80 5.68
CA TYR A 111 10.11 -5.65 6.07
C TYR A 111 10.83 -4.31 5.89
N ALA A 112 12.14 -4.25 6.17
CA ALA A 112 12.89 -2.99 6.11
C ALA A 112 12.92 -2.34 4.70
N PRO A 113 13.16 -3.09 3.60
CA PRO A 113 13.08 -2.52 2.25
C PRO A 113 11.69 -1.99 1.89
N ILE A 114 10.63 -2.70 2.29
CA ILE A 114 9.24 -2.29 2.02
C ILE A 114 8.92 -0.99 2.76
N GLN A 115 9.29 -0.91 4.04
CA GLN A 115 9.08 0.29 4.84
C GLN A 115 9.79 1.51 4.24
N GLN A 116 11.03 1.36 3.79
CA GLN A 116 11.79 2.45 3.16
C GLN A 116 11.11 2.96 1.87
N LEU A 117 10.56 2.05 1.06
CA LEU A 117 9.80 2.43 -0.14
C LEU A 117 8.55 3.22 0.24
N VAL A 118 7.79 2.74 1.23
CA VAL A 118 6.57 3.42 1.70
C VAL A 118 6.88 4.80 2.29
N GLU A 119 7.91 4.93 3.10
CA GLU A 119 8.35 6.21 3.68
C GLU A 119 8.76 7.21 2.61
N SER A 120 9.49 6.76 1.59
CA SER A 120 9.87 7.58 0.43
C SER A 120 8.66 8.09 -0.37
N LEU A 121 7.65 7.23 -0.57
CA LEU A 121 6.42 7.59 -1.30
C LEU A 121 5.49 8.51 -0.49
N THR A 122 5.44 8.34 0.84
CA THR A 122 4.53 9.08 1.72
C THR A 122 5.11 10.39 2.25
N SER A 123 6.44 10.55 2.25
CA SER A 123 7.14 11.78 2.67
C SER A 123 8.12 12.31 1.61
N PRO A 124 7.66 12.81 0.44
CA PRO A 124 8.56 13.27 -0.63
C PRO A 124 9.37 14.56 -0.33
N GLY A 125 9.38 15.10 0.89
CA GLY A 125 9.54 16.55 1.08
C GLY A 125 10.26 17.07 2.33
N LYS A 126 11.24 16.38 2.93
CA LYS A 126 12.15 17.00 3.92
C LYS A 126 13.51 17.45 3.36
N ALA A 127 13.72 17.35 2.05
CA ALA A 127 15.01 17.67 1.41
C ALA A 127 14.98 18.90 0.47
N GLY A 128 13.90 19.70 0.44
CA GLY A 128 13.69 20.67 -0.66
C GLY A 128 13.19 22.07 -0.31
N PHE A 129 12.99 22.43 0.97
CA PHE A 129 12.57 23.79 1.35
C PHE A 129 13.30 24.30 2.59
N GLU A 130 14.65 24.35 2.54
CA GLU A 130 15.30 25.54 3.09
C GLU A 130 15.01 26.68 2.12
N LYS A 131 13.88 27.35 2.34
CA LYS A 131 13.62 28.66 1.75
C LYS A 131 14.66 29.59 2.36
N VAL A 132 15.79 29.76 1.67
CA VAL A 132 16.79 30.78 1.99
C VAL A 132 16.08 32.12 1.85
N VAL A 133 15.58 32.65 2.96
CA VAL A 133 15.09 34.02 3.02
C VAL A 133 16.34 34.88 3.04
N LEU A 134 16.63 35.52 1.91
CA LEU A 134 17.62 36.58 1.83
C LEU A 134 17.14 37.70 2.77
N VAL A 135 17.76 37.82 3.94
CA VAL A 135 17.60 39.01 4.78
C VAL A 135 18.51 40.06 4.18
N GLU A 136 17.93 40.94 3.37
CA GLU A 136 18.56 42.20 3.00
C GLU A 136 18.58 43.08 4.25
N TYR A 137 19.76 43.58 4.62
CA TYR A 137 19.97 44.52 5.73
C TYR A 137 19.63 45.94 5.30
#